data_AF-A0AAD6BI97-F1
#
_entry.id   AF-A0AAD6BI97-F1
#
_cell.length_a   1.000
_cell.length_b   1.000
_cell.length_c   1.000
_cell.angle_alpha   90.00
_cell.angle_beta   90.00
_cell.angle_gamma   90.00
#
_symmetry.space_group_name_H-M   'P 1'
#
loop_
_entity.id
_entity.type
_entity.pdbx_description
1 polymer ?
#
loop_
_entity_poly.entity_id
_entity_poly.type
_entity_poly.pdbx_seq_one_letter_code
_entity_poly.pdbx_strand_id
1 'polypeptide(L)'
;MMDSNTAKMGNLPRGIGICTTIPDILYLPELVFGGLVWILVACTLIVPANPQAWVMFVSLFCFCMTFIWMVMFFCGTHNNRGSWATADFAYHAIAAFFYLSASVALAKVTLEIKETTPLNSQNYKLDISAVVFSYIATLLYFIHTIFSAIRWKSF
;
A
#
# COMPACT_ATOMS: atom_id res chain seq x y z
N MET A 1 -16.78 -31.12 -26.39
CA MET A 1 -15.81 -30.92 -25.29
C MET A 1 -14.51 -30.48 -25.91
N MET A 2 -14.16 -29.20 -25.78
CA MET A 2 -12.89 -28.67 -25.26
C MET A 2 -12.79 -27.21 -25.72
N ASP A 3 -13.46 -26.30 -25.00
CA ASP A 3 -13.23 -24.87 -25.16
C ASP A 3 -11.84 -24.57 -24.59
N SER A 4 -10.95 -24.14 -25.47
CA SER A 4 -9.61 -23.70 -25.13
C SER A 4 -9.67 -22.41 -24.32
N ASN A 5 -9.45 -22.54 -23.01
CA ASN A 5 -9.14 -21.43 -22.10
C ASN A 5 -7.76 -20.84 -22.46
N THR A 6 -7.71 -19.98 -23.48
CA THR A 6 -6.52 -19.17 -23.76
C THR A 6 -6.52 -18.00 -22.77
N ALA A 7 -5.76 -18.16 -21.69
CA ALA A 7 -5.49 -17.12 -20.72
C ALA A 7 -4.92 -15.87 -21.42
N LYS A 8 -5.72 -14.81 -21.54
CA LYS A 8 -5.28 -13.47 -21.96
C LYS A 8 -4.55 -12.75 -20.81
N MET A 9 -3.45 -13.31 -20.33
CA MET A 9 -2.71 -12.83 -19.16
C MET A 9 -1.47 -11.98 -19.53
N GLY A 10 -1.57 -11.20 -20.61
CA GLY A 10 -0.47 -10.38 -21.14
C GLY A 10 -0.81 -8.92 -21.39
N ASN A 11 -2.02 -8.46 -21.03
CA ASN A 11 -2.45 -7.08 -21.27
C ASN A 11 -2.74 -6.34 -19.97
N LEU A 12 -2.19 -5.13 -19.87
CA LEU A 12 -2.50 -4.15 -18.83
C LEU A 12 -3.96 -3.63 -19.01
N PRO A 13 -4.83 -3.73 -17.99
CA PRO A 13 -6.21 -3.26 -18.04
C PRO A 13 -6.32 -1.74 -18.28
N ARG A 14 -7.42 -1.30 -18.88
CA ARG A 14 -7.75 0.12 -19.11
C ARG A 14 -9.18 0.41 -18.66
N GLY A 15 -9.45 1.62 -18.19
CA GLY A 15 -10.79 2.06 -17.77
C GLY A 15 -11.36 1.32 -16.55
N ILE A 16 -12.67 1.03 -16.54
CA ILE A 16 -13.36 0.38 -15.39
C ILE A 16 -12.82 -1.03 -15.07
N GLY A 17 -12.15 -1.69 -16.03
CA GLY A 17 -11.54 -3.01 -15.84
C GLY A 17 -10.43 -3.05 -14.78
N ILE A 18 -9.90 -1.89 -14.38
CA ILE A 18 -8.89 -1.75 -13.30
C ILE A 18 -9.49 -2.10 -11.95
N CYS A 19 -10.78 -1.82 -11.74
CA CYS A 19 -11.49 -2.17 -10.51
C CYS A 19 -11.85 -3.67 -10.43
N THR A 20 -11.62 -4.44 -11.50
CA THR A 20 -12.07 -5.84 -11.60
C THR A 20 -10.98 -6.84 -11.96
N THR A 21 -9.78 -6.38 -12.33
CA THR A 21 -8.67 -7.25 -12.73
C THR A 21 -7.58 -7.23 -11.66
N ILE A 22 -7.17 -8.39 -11.16
CA ILE A 22 -6.00 -8.54 -10.29
C ILE A 22 -4.76 -8.38 -11.18
N PRO A 23 -3.79 -7.49 -10.87
CA PRO A 23 -3.50 -6.89 -9.56
C PRO A 23 -4.15 -5.53 -9.28
N ASP A 24 -4.71 -4.86 -10.28
CA ASP A 24 -5.07 -3.44 -10.20
C ASP A 24 -6.21 -3.12 -9.19
N ILE A 25 -7.00 -4.11 -8.79
CA ILE A 25 -7.97 -3.96 -7.69
C ILE A 25 -7.29 -3.59 -6.35
N LEU A 26 -6.00 -3.89 -6.19
CA LEU A 26 -5.25 -3.68 -4.94
C LEU A 26 -4.89 -2.21 -4.70
N TYR A 27 -4.84 -1.36 -5.72
CA TYR A 27 -4.58 0.08 -5.55
C TYR A 27 -5.63 0.76 -4.64
N LEU A 28 -6.89 0.35 -4.73
CA LEU A 28 -7.98 0.91 -3.92
C LEU A 28 -7.82 0.62 -2.41
N PRO A 29 -7.72 -0.63 -1.96
CA PRO A 29 -7.49 -0.91 -0.54
C PRO A 29 -6.13 -0.36 -0.08
N GLU A 30 -5.08 -0.36 -0.90
CA GLU A 30 -3.79 0.28 -0.56
C GLU A 30 -3.96 1.78 -0.27
N LEU A 31 -4.73 2.50 -1.10
CA LEU A 31 -5.05 3.91 -0.87
C LEU A 31 -5.91 4.11 0.38
N VAL A 32 -6.92 3.27 0.60
CA VAL A 32 -7.80 3.39 1.78
C VAL A 32 -7.00 3.18 3.06
N PHE A 33 -6.28 2.06 3.17
CA PHE A 33 -5.53 1.75 4.39
C PHE A 33 -4.32 2.67 4.57
N GLY A 34 -3.59 3.00 3.50
CA GLY A 34 -2.51 3.99 3.58
C GLY A 34 -3.02 5.38 3.96
N GLY A 35 -4.18 5.77 3.45
CA GLY A 35 -4.93 6.97 3.81
C GLY A 35 -5.22 7.03 5.31
N LEU A 36 -5.83 5.97 5.83
CA LEU A 36 -6.15 5.85 7.25
C LEU A 36 -4.90 5.95 8.13
N VAL A 37 -3.78 5.33 7.76
CA VAL A 37 -2.55 5.36 8.56
C VAL A 37 -2.03 6.78 8.76
N TRP A 38 -1.85 7.56 7.68
CA TRP A 38 -1.29 8.91 7.84
C TRP A 38 -2.27 9.87 8.51
N ILE A 39 -3.59 9.71 8.30
CA ILE A 39 -4.62 10.51 8.99
C ILE A 39 -4.58 10.23 10.50
N LEU A 40 -4.54 8.96 10.90
CA LEU A 40 -4.52 8.58 12.31
C LEU A 40 -3.23 9.03 13.01
N VAL A 41 -2.08 8.91 12.35
CA VAL A 41 -0.79 9.43 12.85
C VAL A 41 -0.79 10.96 12.91
N ALA A 42 -1.43 11.66 11.97
CA ALA A 42 -1.60 13.11 12.07
C ALA A 42 -2.45 13.51 13.28
N CYS A 43 -3.49 12.74 13.58
CA CYS A 43 -4.36 12.97 14.74
C CYS A 43 -3.65 12.80 16.08
N THR A 44 -2.54 12.06 16.16
CA THR A 44 -1.70 12.00 17.37
C THR A 44 -0.74 13.18 17.50
N LEU A 45 -0.79 14.13 16.56
CA LEU A 45 0.11 15.28 16.46
C LEU A 45 1.58 14.88 16.30
N ILE A 46 1.84 13.66 15.82
CA ILE A 46 3.19 13.15 15.54
C ILE A 46 4.06 13.19 16.81
N VAL A 47 3.49 12.78 17.94
CA VAL A 47 4.19 12.64 19.23
C VAL A 47 4.38 11.15 19.58
N PRO A 48 5.62 10.66 19.73
CA PRO A 48 6.89 11.39 19.60
C PRO A 48 7.32 11.61 18.15
N ALA A 49 7.94 12.76 17.86
CA ALA A 49 8.31 13.14 16.48
C ALA A 49 9.14 12.06 15.75
N ASN A 50 10.10 11.45 16.44
CA ASN A 50 10.82 10.29 15.95
C ASN A 50 10.39 9.07 16.78
N PRO A 51 9.88 7.96 16.18
CA PRO A 51 9.79 7.66 14.75
C PRO A 51 8.42 7.95 14.07
N GLN A 52 7.43 8.59 14.70
CA GLN A 52 6.11 8.77 14.06
C GLN A 52 6.17 9.64 12.78
N ALA A 53 7.11 10.59 12.66
CA ALA A 53 7.31 11.34 11.43
C ALA A 53 7.76 10.45 10.27
N TRP A 54 8.55 9.40 10.54
CA TRP A 54 8.92 8.40 9.54
C TRP A 54 7.70 7.63 9.03
N VAL A 55 6.82 7.21 9.95
CA VAL A 55 5.56 6.52 9.61
C VAL A 55 4.68 7.41 8.73
N MET A 56 4.54 8.68 9.10
CA MET A 56 3.76 9.64 8.34
C MET A 56 4.34 9.88 6.94
N PHE A 57 5.66 10.06 6.84
CA PHE A 57 6.36 10.23 5.57
C PHE A 57 6.15 9.04 4.64
N VAL A 58 6.41 7.81 5.12
CA VAL A 58 6.23 6.58 4.34
C VAL A 58 4.80 6.48 3.84
N SER A 59 3.83 6.70 4.72
CA SER A 59 2.43 6.50 4.39
C SER A 59 1.91 7.55 3.39
N LEU A 60 2.31 8.83 3.52
CA LEU A 60 1.97 9.87 2.54
C LEU A 60 2.66 9.64 1.20
N PHE A 61 3.96 9.31 1.21
CA PHE A 61 4.72 9.05 -0.02
C PHE A 61 4.10 7.93 -0.84
N CYS A 62 3.85 6.78 -0.20
CA CYS A 62 3.21 5.65 -0.85
C CYS A 62 1.77 5.98 -1.26
N PHE A 63 0.98 6.69 -0.44
CA PHE A 63 -0.37 7.12 -0.84
C PHE A 63 -0.36 7.95 -2.12
N CYS A 64 0.50 8.97 -2.21
CA CYS A 64 0.62 9.81 -3.41
C CYS A 64 1.08 9.00 -4.63
N MET A 65 2.09 8.14 -4.48
CA MET A 65 2.62 7.34 -5.57
C MET A 65 1.60 6.30 -6.07
N THR A 66 0.92 5.59 -5.16
CA THR A 66 -0.16 4.65 -5.48
C THR A 66 -1.33 5.36 -6.16
N PHE A 67 -1.65 6.58 -5.75
CA PHE A 67 -2.66 7.40 -6.42
C PHE A 67 -2.25 7.77 -7.85
N ILE A 68 -1.00 8.20 -8.05
CA ILE A 68 -0.46 8.51 -9.38
C ILE A 68 -0.48 7.26 -10.27
N TRP A 69 -0.07 6.11 -9.75
CA TRP A 69 -0.16 4.83 -10.45
C TRP A 69 -1.58 4.53 -10.87
N MET A 70 -2.54 4.54 -9.93
CA MET A 70 -3.96 4.32 -10.21
C MET A 70 -4.46 5.22 -11.36
N VAL A 71 -4.12 6.51 -11.35
CA VAL A 71 -4.51 7.46 -12.41
C VAL A 71 -3.84 7.11 -13.75
N MET A 72 -2.54 6.80 -13.77
CA MET A 72 -1.83 6.44 -15.01
C MET A 72 -2.38 5.16 -15.65
N PHE A 73 -2.69 4.16 -14.84
CA PHE A 73 -3.35 2.94 -15.31
C PHE A 73 -4.75 3.22 -15.83
N PHE A 74 -5.52 4.06 -15.12
CA PHE A 74 -6.86 4.50 -15.53
C PHE A 74 -6.86 5.21 -16.88
N CYS A 75 -5.91 6.11 -17.09
CA CYS A 75 -5.72 6.82 -18.35
C CYS A 75 -5.13 5.95 -19.48
N GLY A 76 -4.69 4.72 -19.19
CA GLY A 76 -4.20 3.77 -20.19
C GLY A 76 -2.87 4.14 -20.85
N THR A 77 -2.11 5.07 -20.25
CA THR A 77 -0.88 5.67 -20.82
C THR A 77 0.26 4.67 -21.02
N HIS A 78 0.18 3.50 -20.40
CA HIS A 78 1.24 2.47 -20.34
C HIS A 78 1.49 1.69 -21.64
N ASN A 79 0.60 1.77 -22.65
CA ASN A 79 0.76 1.15 -23.99
C ASN A 79 1.36 -0.28 -24.02
N ASN A 80 1.00 -1.10 -23.04
CA ASN A 80 1.45 -2.48 -22.81
C ASN A 80 2.97 -2.75 -22.86
N ARG A 81 3.82 -1.79 -22.45
CA ARG A 81 5.29 -2.02 -22.47
C ARG A 81 5.74 -2.75 -21.20
N GLY A 82 6.60 -3.76 -21.35
CA GLY A 82 7.19 -4.50 -20.23
C GLY A 82 7.92 -3.61 -19.21
N SER A 83 8.47 -2.47 -19.63
CA SER A 83 9.09 -1.48 -18.74
C SER A 83 8.13 -0.93 -17.68
N TRP A 84 6.82 -0.80 -17.99
CA TRP A 84 5.81 -0.38 -17.01
C TRP A 84 5.50 -1.49 -16.01
N ALA A 85 5.51 -2.75 -16.44
CA ALA A 85 5.36 -3.89 -15.54
C ALA A 85 6.56 -4.02 -14.58
N THR A 86 7.79 -3.75 -15.06
CA THR A 86 8.98 -3.71 -14.20
C THR A 86 8.93 -2.56 -13.19
N ALA A 87 8.55 -1.36 -13.62
CA ALA A 87 8.44 -0.19 -12.75
C ALA A 87 7.37 -0.38 -11.67
N ASP A 88 6.23 -0.96 -12.04
CA ASP A 88 5.16 -1.30 -11.12
C ASP A 88 5.61 -2.32 -10.06
N PHE A 89 6.26 -3.42 -10.47
CA PHE A 89 6.83 -4.39 -9.55
C PHE A 89 7.85 -3.76 -8.59
N ALA A 90 8.79 -2.97 -9.11
CA ALA A 90 9.81 -2.32 -8.31
C ALA A 90 9.21 -1.37 -7.26
N TYR A 91 8.20 -0.59 -7.65
CA TYR A 91 7.51 0.31 -6.74
C TYR A 91 6.83 -0.45 -5.60
N HIS A 92 6.02 -1.47 -5.90
CA HIS A 92 5.29 -2.20 -4.85
C HIS A 92 6.24 -2.95 -3.92
N ALA A 93 7.36 -3.48 -4.43
CA ALA A 93 8.37 -4.13 -3.60
C ALA A 93 8.98 -3.13 -2.61
N ILE A 94 9.40 -1.96 -3.07
CA ILE A 94 9.95 -0.89 -2.22
C ILE A 94 8.90 -0.40 -1.22
N ALA A 95 7.66 -0.19 -1.67
CA ALA A 95 6.56 0.23 -0.82
C ALA A 95 6.28 -0.78 0.30
N ALA A 96 6.31 -2.09 0.01
CA ALA A 96 6.14 -3.14 1.01
C ALA A 96 7.24 -3.09 2.09
N PHE A 97 8.50 -2.91 1.70
CA PHE A 97 9.61 -2.75 2.65
C PHE A 97 9.48 -1.48 3.50
N PHE A 98 9.11 -0.36 2.87
CA PHE A 98 8.91 0.91 3.57
C PHE A 98 7.75 0.82 4.57
N TYR A 99 6.61 0.26 4.16
CA TYR A 99 5.47 0.06 5.05
C TYR A 99 5.79 -0.91 6.18
N LEU A 100 6.54 -1.99 5.94
CA LEU A 100 7.00 -2.88 6.99
C LEU A 100 7.86 -2.12 8.03
N SER A 101 8.78 -1.27 7.56
CA SER A 101 9.59 -0.41 8.43
C SER A 101 8.71 0.54 9.27
N ALA A 102 7.75 1.20 8.63
CA ALA A 102 6.81 2.10 9.30
C ALA A 102 5.93 1.35 10.33
N SER A 103 5.42 0.16 10.00
CA SER A 103 4.60 -0.67 10.88
C SER A 103 5.36 -1.12 12.12
N VAL A 104 6.64 -1.52 11.98
CA VAL A 104 7.47 -1.89 13.12
C VAL A 104 7.75 -0.67 14.00
N ALA A 105 8.09 0.48 13.41
CA ALA A 105 8.32 1.72 14.14
C ALA A 105 7.08 2.19 14.90
N LEU A 106 5.91 2.15 14.25
CA LEU A 106 4.63 2.53 14.86
C LEU A 106 4.27 1.56 15.99
N ALA A 107 4.44 0.25 15.80
CA ALA A 107 4.17 -0.74 16.85
C ALA A 107 5.06 -0.53 18.08
N LYS A 108 6.32 -0.18 17.90
CA LYS A 108 7.24 0.18 18.99
C LYS A 108 6.73 1.37 19.79
N VAL A 109 6.34 2.46 19.11
CA VAL A 109 5.77 3.66 19.76
C VAL A 109 4.50 3.32 20.53
N THR A 110 3.59 2.53 19.95
CA THR A 110 2.35 2.13 20.62
C THR A 110 2.60 1.35 21.91
N LEU A 111 3.62 0.48 21.93
CA LEU A 111 4.01 -0.26 23.14
C LEU A 111 4.59 0.66 24.21
N GLU A 112 5.39 1.65 23.85
CA GLU A 112 5.95 2.64 24.78
C GLU A 112 4.85 3.55 25.37
N ILE A 113 3.86 3.96 24.56
CA ILE A 113 2.70 4.74 25.02
C ILE A 113 1.85 3.94 26.01
N LYS A 114 1.71 2.62 25.80
CA LYS A 114 0.99 1.74 26.72
C LYS A 114 1.55 1.77 28.15
N GLU A 115 2.87 1.86 28.29
CA GLU A 115 3.55 1.84 29.59
C GLU A 115 3.50 3.20 30.29
N THR A 116 3.48 4.28 29.52
CA THR A 116 3.62 5.66 30.02
C THR A 116 2.30 6.40 30.18
N THR A 117 1.22 5.91 29.55
CA THR A 117 -0.07 6.60 29.47
C THR A 117 -1.22 5.69 29.91
N PRO A 118 -2.28 6.22 30.55
CA PRO A 118 -3.48 5.42 30.84
C PRO A 118 -4.02 4.71 29.59
N LEU A 119 -4.38 3.43 29.73
CA LEU A 119 -4.89 2.58 28.65
C LEU A 119 -6.13 3.16 27.92
N ASN A 120 -6.84 4.10 28.54
CA ASN A 120 -8.02 4.74 27.96
C ASN A 120 -7.70 6.04 27.20
N SER A 121 -6.43 6.38 27.00
CA SER A 121 -6.05 7.58 26.25
C SER A 121 -6.47 7.47 24.77
N GLN A 122 -6.91 8.59 24.21
CA GLN A 122 -7.34 8.67 22.81
C GLN A 122 -6.16 8.37 21.87
N ASN A 123 -4.98 8.89 22.16
CA ASN A 123 -3.78 8.68 21.34
C ASN A 123 -3.40 7.20 21.26
N TYR A 124 -3.44 6.47 22.38
CA TYR A 124 -3.16 5.03 22.37
C TYR A 124 -4.13 4.25 21.47
N LYS A 125 -5.43 4.61 21.45
CA LYS A 125 -6.43 3.97 20.57
C LYS A 125 -6.19 4.31 19.09
N LEU A 126 -5.82 5.55 18.81
CA LEU A 126 -5.45 6.01 17.46
C LEU A 126 -4.22 5.25 16.95
N ASP A 127 -3.17 5.14 17.77
CA ASP A 127 -1.94 4.44 17.43
C ASP A 127 -2.16 2.93 17.25
N ILE A 128 -2.97 2.27 18.09
CA ILE A 128 -3.35 0.86 17.84
C ILE A 128 -4.04 0.70 16.48
N SER A 129 -5.00 1.57 16.17
CA SER A 129 -5.74 1.51 14.91
C SER A 129 -4.80 1.72 13.73
N ALA A 130 -3.89 2.69 13.84
CA ALA A 130 -2.88 2.96 12.82
C ALA A 130 -1.91 1.78 12.65
N VAL A 131 -1.50 1.10 13.73
CA VAL A 131 -0.68 -0.12 13.66
C VAL A 131 -1.38 -1.19 12.84
N VAL A 132 -2.64 -1.50 13.15
CA VAL A 132 -3.43 -2.52 12.44
C VAL A 132 -3.52 -2.18 10.95
N PHE A 133 -3.90 -0.95 10.61
CA PHE A 133 -4.01 -0.54 9.20
C PHE A 133 -2.66 -0.51 8.48
N SER A 134 -1.57 -0.16 9.16
CA SER A 134 -0.23 -0.17 8.56
C SER A 134 0.23 -1.58 8.20
N TYR A 135 -0.08 -2.59 9.03
CA TYR A 135 0.22 -3.99 8.71
C TYR A 135 -0.66 -4.52 7.59
N ILE A 136 -1.93 -4.11 7.54
CA ILE A 136 -2.81 -4.43 6.41
C ILE A 136 -2.26 -3.81 5.12
N ALA A 137 -1.85 -2.54 5.14
CA ALA A 137 -1.22 -1.88 3.99
C ALA A 137 0.07 -2.61 3.57
N THR A 138 0.93 -2.98 4.52
CA THR A 138 2.14 -3.79 4.26
C THR A 138 1.80 -5.07 3.51
N LEU A 139 0.79 -5.82 3.99
CA LEU A 139 0.36 -7.07 3.38
C LEU A 139 -0.19 -6.84 1.97
N LEU A 140 -0.97 -5.77 1.75
CA LEU A 140 -1.50 -5.41 0.44
C LEU A 140 -0.37 -5.12 -0.55
N TYR A 141 0.57 -4.24 -0.20
CA TYR A 141 1.74 -3.95 -1.05
C TYR A 141 2.56 -5.20 -1.35
N PHE A 142 2.72 -6.10 -0.37
CA PHE A 142 3.42 -7.36 -0.56
C PHE A 142 2.69 -8.30 -1.54
N ILE A 143 1.38 -8.48 -1.38
CA ILE A 143 0.56 -9.27 -2.31
C ILE A 143 0.59 -8.65 -3.71
N HIS A 144 0.48 -7.33 -3.80
CA HIS A 144 0.58 -6.62 -5.07
C HIS A 144 1.95 -6.87 -5.72
N THR A 145 3.03 -6.80 -4.95
CA THR A 145 4.38 -7.14 -5.44
C THR A 145 4.44 -8.53 -6.06
N ILE A 146 3.83 -9.54 -5.44
CA ILE A 146 3.79 -10.92 -5.97
C ILE A 146 3.04 -10.95 -7.31
N PHE A 147 1.85 -10.35 -7.38
CA PHE A 147 1.08 -10.33 -8.63
C PHE A 147 1.76 -9.51 -9.73
N SER A 148 2.39 -8.39 -9.39
CA SER A 148 3.21 -7.60 -10.32
C SER A 148 4.43 -8.37 -10.80
N ALA A 149 5.06 -9.20 -9.96
CA ALA A 149 6.16 -10.09 -10.38
C ALA A 149 5.68 -11.18 -11.34
N ILE A 150 4.51 -11.78 -11.09
CA ILE A 150 3.89 -12.76 -12.00
C ILE A 150 3.56 -12.10 -13.34
N ARG A 151 2.96 -10.91 -13.32
CA ARG A 151 2.65 -10.11 -14.52
C ARG A 151 3.92 -9.72 -15.27
N TRP A 152 4.97 -9.27 -14.57
CA TRP A 152 6.22 -8.90 -15.22
C TRP A 152 6.89 -10.08 -15.93
N LYS A 153 6.82 -11.29 -15.36
CA LYS A 153 7.34 -12.50 -16.03
C LYS A 153 6.54 -12.97 -17.25
N SER A 154 5.31 -12.48 -17.46
CA SER A 154 4.51 -12.83 -18.64
C SER A 154 4.73 -11.88 -19.84
N PHE A 155 5.56 -10.85 -19.68
CA PHE A 155 6.07 -9.98 -20.76
C PHE A 155 7.40 -10.51 -21.30
#